data_AF-G4RDK6-F1
#
_entry.id   AF-G4RDK6-F1
#
_cell.length_a   1.000
_cell.length_b   1.000
_cell.length_c   1.000
_cell.angle_alpha   90.00
_cell.angle_beta   90.00
_cell.angle_gamma   90.00
#
_symmetry.space_group_name_H-M   'P 1'
#
loop_
_entity.id
_entity.type
_entity.pdbx_description
1 polymer ?
#
loop_
_entity_poly.entity_id
_entity_poly.type
_entity_poly.pdbx_seq_one_letter_code
_entity_poly.pdbx_strand_id
1 'polypeptide(L)'
;MKIPTRNELAVMLVWAFRDEKVESAINPHADALTLYCNVMALPVAEAAAVVSHARAGDVSPADPVALARWTRGLMLLREMLAQPMCTLSIAEPETMAQASVAA
;
A
#
# COMPACT_ATOMS: atom_id res chain seq x y z
N MET A 1 7.14 2.39 15.00
CA MET A 1 5.68 2.62 14.83
C MET A 1 4.93 1.33 15.18
N LYS A 2 3.77 1.43 15.81
CA LYS A 2 2.91 0.26 16.07
C LYS A 2 2.23 -0.15 14.76
N ILE A 3 2.32 -1.42 14.37
CA ILE A 3 1.63 -1.94 13.18
C ILE A 3 0.12 -2.01 13.51
N PRO A 4 -0.76 -1.42 12.68
CA PRO A 4 -2.19 -1.48 12.91
C PRO A 4 -2.70 -2.92 12.83
N THR A 5 -3.69 -3.23 13.66
CA THR A 5 -4.48 -4.45 13.54
C THR A 5 -5.33 -4.41 12.26
N ARG A 6 -5.84 -5.57 11.83
CA ARG A 6 -6.71 -5.66 10.64
C ARG A 6 -7.95 -4.74 10.76
N ASN A 7 -8.55 -4.68 11.95
CA ASN A 7 -9.75 -3.87 12.18
C ASN A 7 -9.44 -2.38 12.20
N GLU A 8 -8.34 -1.96 12.83
CA GLU A 8 -7.87 -0.56 12.78
C GLU A 8 -7.61 -0.14 11.34
N LEU A 9 -6.93 -0.99 10.56
CA LEU A 9 -6.66 -0.73 9.14
C LEU A 9 -7.95 -0.62 8.32
N ALA A 10 -8.92 -1.51 8.54
CA ALA A 10 -10.23 -1.44 7.88
C ALA A 10 -10.93 -0.10 8.15
N VAL A 11 -10.96 0.36 9.40
CA VAL A 11 -11.57 1.64 9.79
C VAL A 11 -10.85 2.82 9.13
N MET A 12 -9.51 2.82 9.14
CA MET A 12 -8.70 3.85 8.48
C MET A 12 -8.97 3.91 6.96
N LEU A 13 -9.13 2.75 6.31
CA LEU A 13 -9.45 2.69 4.88
C LEU A 13 -10.86 3.21 4.61
N VAL A 14 -11.85 2.85 5.42
CA VAL A 14 -13.21 3.40 5.28
C VAL A 14 -13.18 4.92 5.41
N TRP A 15 -12.52 5.46 6.43
CA TRP A 15 -12.36 6.91 6.58
C TRP A 15 -11.70 7.55 5.35
N ALA A 16 -10.57 7.02 4.87
CA ALA A 16 -9.84 7.58 3.74
C ALA A 16 -10.63 7.57 2.42
N PHE A 17 -11.32 6.47 2.11
CA PHE A 17 -12.02 6.30 0.83
C PHE A 17 -13.44 6.85 0.84
N ARG A 18 -14.18 6.71 1.95
CA ARG A 18 -15.58 7.12 2.05
C ARG A 18 -15.75 8.55 2.53
N ASP A 19 -15.07 8.89 3.63
CA ASP A 19 -15.30 10.16 4.32
C ASP A 19 -14.42 11.28 3.72
N GLU A 20 -13.10 11.03 3.62
CA GLU A 20 -12.14 11.96 3.00
C GLU A 20 -12.24 11.98 1.47
N LYS A 21 -12.83 10.94 0.87
CA LYS A 21 -12.95 10.77 -0.59
C LYS A 21 -11.62 11.02 -1.30
N VAL A 22 -10.54 10.43 -0.77
CA VAL A 22 -9.14 10.67 -1.15
C VAL A 22 -8.88 10.73 -2.66
N GLU A 23 -9.65 9.97 -3.45
CA GLU A 23 -9.51 9.87 -4.90
C GLU A 23 -10.02 11.08 -5.69
N SER A 24 -10.85 11.91 -5.06
CA SER A 24 -11.54 13.04 -5.71
C SER A 24 -11.37 14.37 -4.98
N ALA A 25 -10.85 14.34 -3.76
CA ALA A 25 -10.56 15.55 -3.01
C ALA A 25 -9.46 16.37 -3.71
N ILE A 26 -9.67 17.69 -3.83
CA ILE A 26 -8.69 18.61 -4.42
C ILE A 26 -7.41 18.66 -3.57
N ASN A 27 -7.58 18.63 -2.25
CA ASN A 27 -6.50 18.60 -1.26
C ASN A 27 -6.81 17.48 -0.24
N PRO A 28 -6.52 16.21 -0.55
CA PRO A 28 -6.79 15.11 0.36
C PRO A 28 -5.92 15.21 1.62
N HIS A 29 -6.44 14.71 2.75
CA HIS A 29 -5.63 14.57 3.97
C HIS A 29 -4.37 13.73 3.70
N ALA A 30 -3.22 14.14 4.22
CA ALA A 30 -1.92 13.50 3.94
C ALA A 30 -1.90 12.00 4.29
N ASP A 31 -2.50 11.63 5.43
CA ASP A 31 -2.63 10.23 5.84
C ASP A 31 -3.57 9.43 4.93
N ALA A 32 -4.66 10.05 4.43
CA ALA A 32 -5.56 9.41 3.49
C ALA A 32 -4.85 9.13 2.16
N LEU A 33 -4.07 10.11 1.66
CA LEU A 33 -3.24 9.95 0.47
C LEU A 33 -2.20 8.84 0.64
N THR A 34 -1.57 8.76 1.82
CA THR A 34 -0.62 7.69 2.13
C THR A 34 -1.30 6.31 2.08
N LEU A 35 -2.50 6.18 2.68
CA LEU A 35 -3.29 4.96 2.60
C LEU A 35 -3.67 4.61 1.15
N TYR A 36 -4.07 5.59 0.34
CA TYR A 36 -4.36 5.39 -1.07
C TYR A 36 -3.17 4.83 -1.83
N CYS A 37 -1.99 5.45 -1.70
CA CYS A 37 -0.76 4.96 -2.34
C CYS A 37 -0.42 3.53 -1.91
N ASN A 38 -0.58 3.22 -0.62
CA ASN A 38 -0.37 1.87 -0.10
C ASN A 38 -1.33 0.84 -0.71
N VAL A 39 -2.61 1.19 -0.89
CA VAL A 39 -3.59 0.31 -1.55
C VAL A 39 -3.26 0.13 -3.03
N MET A 40 -2.80 1.18 -3.71
CA MET A 40 -2.41 1.10 -5.13
C MET A 40 -1.15 0.26 -5.36
N ALA A 41 -0.35 0.01 -4.32
CA ALA A 41 0.80 -0.90 -4.37
C ALA A 41 0.41 -2.39 -4.26
N LEU A 42 -0.85 -2.71 -3.93
CA LEU A 42 -1.32 -4.09 -3.86
C LEU A 42 -1.56 -4.69 -5.26
N PRO A 43 -1.64 -6.03 -5.38
CA PRO A 43 -2.11 -6.64 -6.62
C PRO A 43 -3.53 -6.18 -6.96
N VAL A 44 -3.81 -6.03 -8.26
CA VAL A 44 -4.99 -5.33 -8.79
C VAL A 44 -6.31 -5.86 -8.23
N ALA A 45 -6.45 -7.18 -8.06
CA ALA A 45 -7.69 -7.78 -7.58
C ALA A 45 -7.98 -7.43 -6.11
N GLU A 46 -6.96 -7.46 -5.26
CA GLU A 46 -7.03 -7.08 -3.85
C GLU A 46 -7.20 -5.57 -3.70
N ALA A 47 -6.48 -4.76 -4.48
CA ALA A 47 -6.65 -3.31 -4.50
C ALA A 47 -8.09 -2.93 -4.85
N ALA A 48 -8.66 -3.50 -5.92
CA ALA A 48 -10.03 -3.24 -6.34
C ALA A 48 -11.05 -3.63 -5.26
N ALA A 49 -10.88 -4.78 -4.61
CA ALA A 49 -11.73 -5.21 -3.50
C ALA A 49 -11.61 -4.25 -2.31
N VAL A 50 -10.39 -3.86 -1.93
CA VAL A 50 -10.15 -2.91 -0.84
C VAL A 50 -10.82 -1.56 -1.13
N VAL A 51 -10.60 -0.98 -2.31
CA VAL A 51 -11.22 0.30 -2.66
C VAL A 51 -12.75 0.20 -2.66
N SER A 52 -13.32 -0.81 -3.31
CA SER A 52 -14.77 -0.98 -3.42
C SER A 52 -15.44 -1.09 -2.05
N HIS A 53 -14.91 -1.94 -1.18
CA HIS A 53 -15.51 -2.18 0.14
C HIS A 53 -15.21 -1.09 1.15
N ALA A 54 -14.05 -0.43 1.07
CA ALA A 54 -13.76 0.75 1.90
C ALA A 54 -14.74 1.90 1.59
N ARG A 55 -15.06 2.13 0.31
CA ARG A 55 -16.09 3.11 -0.10
C ARG A 55 -17.48 2.74 0.41
N ALA A 56 -17.85 1.46 0.32
CA ALA A 56 -19.14 0.98 0.81
C ALA A 56 -19.25 1.04 2.34
N GLY A 57 -18.11 0.90 3.04
CA GLY A 57 -18.06 0.77 4.50
C GLY A 57 -18.52 -0.61 5.01
N ASP A 58 -18.67 -1.60 4.13
CA ASP A 58 -19.10 -2.95 4.47
C ASP A 58 -18.59 -3.98 3.44
N VAL A 59 -18.45 -5.22 3.91
CA VAL A 59 -18.14 -6.40 3.09
C VAL A 59 -19.21 -7.45 3.37
N SER A 60 -20.10 -7.67 2.41
CA SER A 60 -21.17 -8.65 2.59
C SER A 60 -20.59 -10.05 2.83
N PRO A 61 -21.01 -10.76 3.89
CA PRO A 61 -20.55 -12.12 4.15
C PRO A 61 -21.15 -13.14 3.15
N ALA A 62 -22.15 -12.73 2.36
CA ALA A 62 -22.78 -13.57 1.34
C ALA A 62 -21.90 -13.77 0.10
N ASP A 63 -20.88 -12.93 -0.10
CA ASP A 63 -19.88 -13.10 -1.16
C ASP A 63 -18.54 -13.55 -0.56
N PRO A 64 -18.27 -14.87 -0.51
CA PRO A 64 -17.04 -15.40 0.08
C PRO A 64 -15.79 -15.00 -0.71
N VAL A 65 -15.91 -14.73 -2.01
CA VAL A 65 -14.77 -14.35 -2.85
C VAL A 65 -14.38 -12.91 -2.56
N ALA A 66 -15.36 -12.00 -2.46
CA ALA A 66 -15.13 -10.63 -2.05
C ALA A 66 -14.51 -10.55 -0.64
N LEU A 67 -15.07 -11.32 0.31
CA LEU A 67 -14.54 -11.38 1.67
C LEU A 67 -13.09 -11.89 1.73
N ALA A 68 -12.78 -12.92 0.94
CA ALA A 68 -11.41 -13.46 0.84
C ALA A 68 -10.44 -12.42 0.27
N ARG A 69 -10.82 -11.72 -0.80
CA ARG A 69 -9.98 -10.66 -1.42
C ARG A 69 -9.77 -9.47 -0.50
N TRP A 70 -10.82 -9.01 0.17
CA TRP A 70 -10.73 -7.95 1.18
C TRP A 70 -9.77 -8.35 2.30
N THR A 71 -9.96 -9.55 2.87
CA THR A 71 -9.14 -10.05 3.98
C THR A 71 -7.67 -10.17 3.56
N ARG A 72 -7.41 -10.70 2.37
CA ARG A 72 -6.07 -10.82 1.82
C ARG A 72 -5.43 -9.45 1.56
N GLY A 73 -6.17 -8.51 0.99
CA GLY A 73 -5.70 -7.14 0.77
C GLY A 73 -5.27 -6.46 2.08
N LEU A 74 -6.08 -6.59 3.14
CA LEU A 74 -5.72 -6.06 4.45
C LEU A 74 -4.48 -6.73 5.06
N MET A 75 -4.31 -8.05 4.85
CA MET A 75 -3.10 -8.75 5.30
C MET A 75 -1.86 -8.26 4.56
N LEU A 76 -1.91 -8.18 3.22
CA LEU A 76 -0.80 -7.71 2.41
C LEU A 76 -0.40 -6.26 2.75
N LEU A 77 -1.38 -5.38 2.94
CA LEU A 77 -1.12 -4.01 3.41
C LEU A 77 -0.40 -4.00 4.74
N ARG A 78 -0.88 -4.80 5.70
CA ARG A 78 -0.30 -4.87 7.03
C ARG A 78 1.14 -5.41 6.99
N GLU A 79 1.39 -6.43 6.16
CA GLU A 79 2.73 -6.97 5.93
C GLU A 79 3.64 -5.93 5.31
N MET A 80 3.18 -5.22 4.28
CA MET A 80 3.93 -4.14 3.65
C MET A 80 4.29 -3.02 4.63
N LEU A 81 3.34 -2.60 5.48
CA LEU A 81 3.59 -1.59 6.51
C LEU A 81 4.53 -2.07 7.64
N ALA A 82 4.67 -3.38 7.80
CA ALA A 82 5.59 -3.98 8.76
C ALA A 82 7.02 -4.11 8.21
N GLN A 83 7.20 -4.03 6.89
CA GLN A 83 8.51 -4.17 6.28
C GLN A 83 9.36 -2.91 6.53
N PRO A 84 10.65 -3.06 6.84
CA PRO A 84 11.56 -1.92 6.90
C PRO A 84 11.72 -1.31 5.50
N MET A 85 11.87 0.01 5.44
CA MET A 85 12.17 0.70 4.18
C MET A 85 13.47 0.15 3.59
N CYS A 86 13.39 -0.45 2.40
CA CYS A 86 14.58 -0.83 1.66
C CYS A 86 15.25 0.41 1.08
N THR A 87 16.50 0.67 1.46
CA THR A 87 17.33 1.68 0.82
C THR A 87 17.99 1.08 -0.42
N LEU A 88 17.64 1.58 -1.60
CA LEU A 88 18.37 1.26 -2.82
C LEU A 88 19.52 2.26 -2.96
N SER A 89 20.76 1.81 -2.88
CA SER A 89 21.94 2.61 -3.23
C SER A 89 22.41 2.24 -4.63
N ILE A 90 22.63 3.24 -5.47
CA ILE A 90 23.32 3.06 -6.74
C ILE A 90 24.79 2.85 -6.36
N ALA A 91 25.32 1.64 -6.57
CA ALA A 91 26.75 1.41 -6.44
C ALA A 91 27.46 2.30 -7.47
N GLU A 92 28.42 3.11 -7.03
CA GLU A 92 29.29 3.87 -7.94
C GLU A 92 29.98 2.89 -8.91
N PRO A 93 30.10 3.23 -10.20
CA PRO A 93 30.80 2.36 -11.14
C PRO A 93 32.25 2.19 -10.69
N GLU A 94 32.70 0.94 -10.56
CA GLU A 94 34.08 0.61 -10.26
C GLU A 94 34.98 1.33 -11.28
N THR A 95 35.74 2.32 -10.79
CA THR A 95 36.74 3.01 -11.59
C THR A 95 37.74 1.95 -12.06
N MET A 96 37.62 1.48 -13.29
CA MET A 96 38.65 0.66 -13.95
C MET A 96 39.94 1.46 -13.86
N ALA A 97 40.82 1.10 -12.93
CA ALA A 97 42.18 1.55 -12.92
C ALA A 97 42.80 1.09 -14.23
N GLN A 98 42.94 2.02 -15.19
CA GLN A 98 43.81 1.86 -16.33
C GLN A 98 45.22 1.62 -15.78
N ALA A 99 45.58 0.35 -15.63
CA ALA A 99 46.97 -0.07 -15.56
C ALA A 99 47.58 0.17 -16.95
N SER A 100 47.97 1.42 -17.19
CA SER A 100 48.94 1.78 -18.21
C SER A 100 50.25 1.07 -17.87
N VAL A 101 50.54 -0.04 -18.54
CA VAL A 101 51.91 -0.52 -18.68
C VAL A 101 52.33 -0.21 -20.10
N ALA A 102 53.11 0.87 -20.21
CA ALA A 102 53.84 1.24 -21.41
C ALA A 102 55.20 0.53 -21.43
N ALA A 103 55.60 0.13 -22.63
CA ALA A 103 56.94 -0.22 -23.14
C ALA A 103 57.71 -1.37 -22.47
#